data_AF-A0A973KTQ2-F1
#
_entry.id   AF-A0A973KTQ2-F1
#
_cell.length_a   1.000
_cell.length_b   1.000
_cell.length_c   1.000
_cell.angle_alpha   90.00
_cell.angle_beta   90.00
_cell.angle_gamma   90.00
#
_symmetry.space_group_name_H-M   'P 1'
#
loop_
_entity.id
_entity.type
_entity.pdbx_description
1 polymer ?
#
loop_
_entity_poly.entity_id
_entity_poly.type
_entity_poly.pdbx_seq_one_letter_code
_entity_poly.pdbx_strand_id
1 'polypeptide(L)' 'LADTLCAGTDAGALAALVSGSGPTCAFLAEDAEAAAAVAKALAASGTCRSVRVATGPAAGAAVVRG' A
#
# COMPACT_ATOMS: atom_id res chain seq x y z
N LEU A 1 3.41 10.44 -9.39
CA LEU A 1 2.61 9.36 -8.75
C LEU A 1 2.19 8.28 -9.74
N ALA A 2 2.02 8.59 -11.04
CA ALA A 2 1.71 7.59 -12.06
C ALA A 2 2.66 6.38 -12.03
N ASP A 3 3.98 6.62 -11.97
CA ASP A 3 4.97 5.53 -11.93
C ASP A 3 4.80 4.60 -10.72
N THR A 4 4.51 5.16 -9.54
CA THR A 4 4.25 4.37 -8.32
C THR A 4 2.97 3.55 -8.45
N LEU A 5 1.92 4.12 -9.04
CA LEU A 5 0.66 3.41 -9.27
C LEU A 5 0.86 2.26 -10.26
N CYS A 6 1.53 2.50 -11.39
CA CYS A 6 1.87 1.44 -12.34
C CYS A 6 2.72 0.35 -11.68
N ALA A 7 3.78 0.72 -10.95
CA ALA A 7 4.66 -0.25 -10.31
C ALA A 7 3.91 -1.19 -9.33
N GLY A 8 2.94 -0.67 -8.57
CA GLY A 8 2.16 -1.51 -7.66
C GLY A 8 1.10 -2.37 -8.38
N THR A 9 0.46 -1.86 -9.44
CA THR A 9 -0.48 -2.64 -10.26
C THR A 9 0.25 -3.75 -11.03
N ASP A 10 1.40 -3.47 -11.64
CA ASP A 10 2.24 -4.44 -12.33
C ASP A 10 2.78 -5.52 -11.37
N ALA A 11 2.94 -5.19 -10.09
CA ALA A 11 3.32 -6.12 -9.04
C ALA A 11 2.18 -7.03 -8.55
N GLY A 12 0.97 -6.87 -9.06
CA GLY A 12 -0.19 -7.72 -8.75
C GLY A 12 -1.21 -7.11 -7.78
N ALA A 13 -1.19 -5.79 -7.53
CA ALA A 13 -2.28 -5.15 -6.80
C ALA A 13 -3.60 -5.22 -7.60
N LEU A 14 -4.69 -5.58 -6.94
CA LEU A 14 -6.04 -5.66 -7.53
C LEU A 14 -6.57 -4.28 -7.95
N ALA A 15 -6.20 -3.25 -7.19
CA ALA A 15 -6.52 -1.86 -7.47
C ALA A 15 -5.47 -0.94 -6.84
N ALA A 16 -5.33 0.25 -7.40
CA ALA A 16 -4.43 1.28 -6.89
C ALA A 16 -5.10 2.66 -6.96
N LEU A 17 -4.85 3.51 -5.97
CA LEU A 17 -5.32 4.90 -5.95
C LEU A 17 -4.37 5.82 -5.20
N VAL A 18 -4.49 7.13 -5.45
CA VAL A 18 -3.92 8.16 -4.58
C VAL A 18 -4.90 8.41 -3.43
N SER A 19 -4.44 8.25 -2.20
CA SER A 19 -5.25 8.47 -1.00
C SER A 19 -5.26 9.96 -0.63
N GLY A 20 -6.45 10.55 -0.55
CA GLY A 20 -6.64 11.98 -0.31
C GLY A 20 -6.01 12.85 -1.41
N SER A 21 -5.33 13.92 -1.02
CA SER A 21 -4.56 14.78 -1.93
C SER A 21 -3.17 14.22 -2.29
N GLY A 22 -2.84 13.00 -1.84
CA GLY A 22 -1.50 12.43 -1.96
C GLY A 22 -0.52 12.96 -0.90
N PRO A 23 0.73 12.45 -0.89
CA PRO A 23 1.36 11.59 -1.90
C PRO A 23 1.15 10.09 -1.69
N THR A 24 0.38 9.68 -0.68
CA THR A 24 0.16 8.25 -0.39
C THR A 24 -0.55 7.56 -1.54
N CYS A 25 0.06 6.52 -2.10
CA CYS A 25 -0.60 5.58 -2.99
C CYS A 25 -1.05 4.35 -2.17
N ALA A 26 -2.32 3.98 -2.26
CA ALA A 26 -2.89 2.82 -1.60
C ALA A 26 -3.13 1.72 -2.64
N PHE A 27 -2.74 0.49 -2.30
CA PHE A 27 -2.84 -0.69 -3.15
C PHE A 27 -3.67 -1.76 -2.43
N LEU A 28 -4.71 -2.25 -3.09
CA LEU A 28 -5.52 -3.36 -2.59
C LEU A 28 -4.89 -4.68 -3.05
N ALA A 29 -4.67 -5.60 -2.12
CA ALA A 29 -4.19 -6.95 -2.41
C ALA A 29 -5.24 -7.99 -2.00
N GLU A 30 -5.20 -9.16 -2.61
CA GLU A 30 -6.13 -10.27 -2.33
C GLU A 30 -5.99 -10.77 -0.88
N ASP A 31 -4.76 -10.92 -0.41
CA ASP A 31 -4.43 -11.39 0.92
C ASP A 31 -3.09 -10.81 1.43
N ALA A 32 -2.64 -11.30 2.58
CA ALA A 32 -1.40 -10.85 3.21
C ALA A 32 -0.13 -11.23 2.42
N GLU A 33 -0.13 -12.36 1.71
CA GLU A 33 1.01 -12.81 0.91
C GLU A 33 1.15 -11.94 -0.34
N ALA A 34 0.06 -11.70 -1.05
CA ALA A 34 -0.01 -10.77 -2.17
C ALA A 34 0.38 -9.34 -1.73
N ALA A 35 -0.08 -8.88 -0.56
CA ALA A 35 0.31 -7.58 -0.01
C ALA A 35 1.81 -7.47 0.23
N ALA A 36 2.44 -8.53 0.76
CA ALA A 36 3.88 -8.57 0.97
C ALA A 36 4.66 -8.57 -0.36
N ALA A 37 4.17 -9.28 -1.38
CA ALA A 37 4.77 -9.31 -2.71
C ALA A 37 4.73 -7.92 -3.38
N VAL A 38 3.57 -7.26 -3.38
CA VAL A 38 3.41 -5.88 -3.88
C VAL A 38 4.32 -4.93 -3.11
N ALA A 39 4.39 -5.05 -1.78
CA ALA A 39 5.22 -4.17 -0.97
C ALA A 39 6.73 -4.33 -1.28
N LYS A 40 7.19 -5.56 -1.50
CA LYS A 40 8.56 -5.85 -1.91
C LYS A 40 8.88 -5.24 -3.27
N ALA A 41 7.99 -5.36 -4.25
CA ALA A 41 8.18 -4.78 -5.58
C ALA A 41 8.23 -3.24 -5.52
N LEU A 42 7.31 -2.61 -4.78
CA LEU A 42 7.31 -1.14 -4.58
C LEU A 42 8.59 -0.65 -3.91
N ALA A 43 9.09 -1.36 -2.90
CA ALA A 43 10.35 -1.01 -2.23
C ALA A 43 11.56 -1.10 -3.17
N ALA A 44 11.57 -2.05 -4.10
CA ALA A 44 12.61 -2.21 -5.11
C ALA A 44 12.46 -1.28 -6.32
N SER A 45 11.27 -0.72 -6.56
CA SER A 45 10.95 0.05 -7.77
C SER A 45 11.67 1.39 -7.89
N GLY A 46 12.15 1.96 -6.77
CA GLY A 46 12.70 3.32 -6.74
C GLY A 46 11.66 4.45 -6.95
N THR A 47 10.37 4.13 -7.06
CA THR A 47 9.30 5.10 -7.35
C THR A 47 8.66 5.70 -6.10
N CYS A 48 9.00 5.21 -4.90
CA CYS A 48 8.48 5.71 -3.62
C CYS A 48 9.57 5.71 -2.54
N ARG A 49 9.42 6.59 -1.54
CA ARG A 49 10.37 6.73 -0.42
C ARG A 49 10.30 5.55 0.56
N SER A 50 9.10 5.06 0.84
CA SER A 50 8.86 3.99 1.81
C SER A 50 7.57 3.27 1.51
N VAL A 51 7.48 2.03 1.99
CA VAL A 51 6.33 1.14 1.80
C VAL A 51 5.94 0.53 3.14
N ARG A 52 4.64 0.39 3.39
CA ARG A 52 4.09 -0.27 4.58
C ARG A 52 2.92 -1.15 4.17
N VAL A 53 2.81 -2.31 4.79
CA VAL A 53 1.63 -3.18 4.70
C VAL A 53 0.69 -2.85 5.86
N ALA A 54 -0.61 -2.85 5.59
CA ALA A 54 -1.65 -2.61 6.59
C ALA A 54 -2.88 -3.47 6.28
N THR A 55 -3.74 -3.67 7.27
CA THR A 55 -5.05 -4.33 7.14
C THR A 55 -6.17 -3.39 7.58
N GLY A 56 -7.41 -3.67 7.19
CA GLY A 56 -8.57 -2.89 7.59
C GLY A 56 -9.90 -3.64 7.42
N PRO A 57 -11.02 -3.11 7.97
CA PRO A 57 -11.10 -1.87 8.73
C PRO A 57 -10.44 -1.98 10.13
N ALA A 58 -9.82 -0.90 10.59
CA ALA A 58 -9.27 -0.81 11.95
C ALA A 58 -10.26 -0.14 12.90
N ALA A 59 -10.15 -0.43 14.21
CA ALA A 59 -10.91 0.28 15.22
C ALA A 59 -10.59 1.79 15.19
N GLY A 60 -11.59 2.61 15.52
CA GLY A 60 -11.41 4.04 15.71
C GLY A 60 -10.56 4.38 16.94
N ALA A 61 -10.44 5.68 17.24
CA ALA A 61 -9.65 6.14 18.38
C ALA A 61 -10.20 5.58 19.71
N ALA A 62 -9.33 4.93 20.48
CA ALA A 62 -9.63 4.37 21.79
C ALA A 62 -8.41 4.45 22.72
N VAL A 63 -8.66 4.48 24.03
CA VAL A 63 -7.59 4.35 25.03
C VAL A 63 -7.11 2.90 25.04
N VAL A 64 -5.83 2.70 24.77
CA VAL A 64 -5.15 1.41 24.94
C VAL A 64 -4.34 1.45 26.23
N ARG A 65 -4.39 0.38 27.01
CA ARG A 65 -3.48 0.23 28.16
C ARG A 65 -2.14 -0.26 27.62
N GLY A 66 -1.08 0.47 27.96
CA GLY A 66 0.30 0.07 27.72
C GLY A 66 0.79 -0.94 28.74
#